data_AF-A0A940QGQ5-F1
#
_entry.id   AF-A0A940QGQ5-F1
#
_cell.length_a   1.000
_cell.length_b   1.000
_cell.length_c   1.000
_cell.angle_alpha   90.00
_cell.angle_beta   90.00
_cell.angle_gamma   90.00
#
_symmetry.space_group_name_H-M   'P 1'
#
loop_
_entity.id
_entity.type
_entity.pdbx_description
1 polymer ?
#
loop_
_entity_poly.entity_id
_entity_poly.type
_entity_poly.pdbx_seq_one_letter_code
_entity_poly.pdbx_strand_id
1 'polypeptide(L)' 'MSEYMAVYKCQLCGEMQRIPQAVKGSTEDIEHLLAKTIFYQKEFGSRPDLVQLMEKMPHRCKDGSLGVSLFVGFKKAQ' A
#
# COMPACT_ATOMS: atom_id res chain seq x y z
N MET A 1 2.22 -18.17 -10.24
CA MET A 1 1.99 -16.77 -9.82
C MET A 1 2.02 -16.71 -8.31
N SER A 2 2.58 -15.66 -7.74
CA SER A 2 2.60 -15.47 -6.29
C SER A 2 1.56 -14.43 -5.89
N GLU A 3 1.08 -14.54 -4.66
CA GLU A 3 0.23 -13.54 -4.05
C GLU A 3 1.09 -12.51 -3.31
N TYR A 4 0.70 -11.24 -3.37
CA TYR A 4 1.37 -10.13 -2.73
C TYR A 4 0.34 -9.28 -2.01
N MET A 5 0.62 -8.91 -0.76
CA MET A 5 -0.23 -8.05 0.04
C MET A 5 0.35 -6.64 0.09
N ALA A 6 -0.49 -5.63 -0.14
CA ALA A 6 -0.11 -4.25 0.06
C ALA A 6 0.14 -3.98 1.55
N VAL A 7 1.22 -3.26 1.85
CA VAL A 7 1.66 -2.93 3.20
C VAL A 7 1.60 -1.42 3.38
N TYR A 8 1.08 -1.01 4.53
CA TYR A 8 0.98 0.38 4.93
C TYR A 8 1.63 0.59 6.29
N LYS A 9 2.18 1.77 6.51
CA LYS A 9 2.81 2.17 7.77
C LYS A 9 2.17 3.43 8.32
N CYS A 10 1.68 3.36 9.57
CA CYS A 10 1.25 4.55 10.30
C CYS A 10 2.45 5.48 10.53
N GLN A 11 2.35 6.74 10.11
CA GLN A 11 3.41 7.72 10.30
C GLN A 11 3.51 8.24 11.75
N LEU A 12 2.50 7.96 12.58
CA LEU A 12 2.47 8.40 13.97
C LEU A 12 3.08 7.36 14.91
N CYS A 13 2.54 6.14 14.95
CA CYS A 13 3.01 5.06 15.84
C CYS A 13 3.99 4.08 15.18
N GLY A 14 4.15 4.14 13.85
CA GLY A 14 5.02 3.23 13.10
C GLY A 14 4.45 1.84 12.83
N GLU A 15 3.22 1.54 13.25
CA GLU A 15 2.61 0.22 13.07
C GLU A 15 2.39 -0.11 11.59
N MET A 16 2.70 -1.36 11.22
CA MET A 16 2.61 -1.88 9.86
C MET A 16 1.33 -2.69 9.72
N GLN A 17 0.49 -2.33 8.75
CA GLN A 17 -0.78 -2.99 8.46
C GLN A 17 -0.73 -3.61 7.06
N ARG A 18 -1.24 -4.83 6.92
CA ARG A 18 -1.44 -5.47 5.61
C ARG A 18 -2.89 -5.34 5.25
N ILE A 19 -3.18 -4.85 4.06
CA ILE A 19 -4.56 -4.86 3.56
C ILE A 19 -4.84 -6.27 3.01
N PRO A 20 -5.99 -6.87 3.32
CA PRO A 20 -6.37 -8.20 2.82
C PRO A 20 -6.55 -8.27 1.28
N GLN A 21 -6.45 -7.16 0.57
CA GLN A 21 -6.43 -7.15 -0.89
C GLN A 21 -5.09 -7.69 -1.38
N ALA A 22 -5.04 -9.00 -1.61
CA ALA A 22 -3.92 -9.67 -2.24
C ALA A 22 -3.96 -9.42 -3.76
N VAL A 23 -2.85 -8.93 -4.30
CA VAL A 23 -2.60 -8.84 -5.74
C VAL A 23 -1.91 -10.13 -6.17
N LYS A 24 -2.44 -10.80 -7.21
CA LYS A 24 -1.80 -11.96 -7.84
C LYS A 24 -0.96 -11.48 -9.03
N GLY A 25 0.30 -11.90 -9.09
CA GLY A 25 1.20 -11.54 -10.19
C GLY A 25 2.51 -12.31 -10.18
N SER A 26 3.32 -12.15 -11.23
CA SER A 26 4.75 -12.43 -11.19
C SER A 26 5.47 -11.35 -10.37
N THR A 27 6.75 -11.56 -10.05
CA THR A 27 7.56 -10.50 -9.43
C THR A 27 7.64 -9.26 -10.33
N GLU A 28 7.77 -9.46 -11.65
CA GLU A 28 7.86 -8.35 -12.61
C GLU A 28 6.55 -7.53 -12.65
N ASP A 29 5.40 -8.20 -12.57
CA ASP A 29 4.09 -7.53 -12.51
C ASP A 29 4.01 -6.60 -11.28
N ILE A 30 4.52 -7.06 -10.13
CA ILE A 30 4.52 -6.30 -8.88
C ILE A 30 5.52 -5.15 -8.91
N GLU A 31 6.72 -5.37 -9.47
CA GLU A 31 7.70 -4.30 -9.68
C GLU A 31 7.13 -3.21 -10.59
N HIS A 32 6.43 -3.60 -11.64
CA HIS A 32 5.79 -2.67 -12.55
C HIS A 32 4.65 -1.89 -11.88
N LEU A 33 3.85 -2.55 -11.03
CA LEU A 33 2.84 -1.88 -10.20
C LEU A 33 3.49 -0.90 -9.21
N LEU A 34 4.59 -1.29 -8.56
CA LEU A 34 5.32 -0.42 -7.62
C LEU A 34 5.88 0.82 -8.34
N ALA A 35 6.49 0.65 -9.51
CA ALA A 35 7.00 1.75 -10.33
C ALA A 35 5.88 2.71 -10.75
N LYS A 36 4.71 2.18 -11.13
CA LYS A 36 3.52 2.96 -11.43
C LYS A 36 3.05 3.75 -10.20
N THR A 37 2.93 3.14 -9.03
CA THR A 37 2.52 3.83 -7.81
C THR A 37 3.44 5.01 -7.49
N ILE A 38 4.76 4.84 -7.64
CA ILE A 38 5.75 5.92 -7.44
C ILE A 38 5.59 7.04 -8.46
N PHE A 39 5.39 6.70 -9.74
CA PHE A 39 5.24 7.68 -10.82
C PHE A 39 3.92 8.46 -10.70
N TYR A 40 2.80 7.77 -10.47
CA TYR A 40 1.48 8.37 -10.36
C TYR A 40 1.27 9.15 -9.06
N GLN A 41 2.01 8.84 -7.99
CA GLN A 41 2.05 9.67 -6.78
C GLN A 41 2.56 11.10 -7.08
N LYS A 42 3.36 11.28 -8.13
CA LYS A 42 3.87 12.58 -8.54
C LYS A 42 3.00 13.29 -9.56
N GLU A 43 2.37 12.56 -10.47
CA GLU A 43 1.79 13.17 -11.68
C GLU A 43 0.28 13.39 -11.60
N PHE A 44 -0.60 12.38 -11.42
CA PHE A 44 -2.05 12.63 -11.52
C PHE A 44 -2.90 11.52 -10.86
N GLY A 45 -3.93 11.91 -10.10
CA GLY A 45 -4.88 11.03 -9.41
C GLY A 45 -5.94 10.37 -10.31
N SER A 46 -5.54 9.74 -11.42
CA SER A 46 -6.47 9.39 -12.51
C SER A 46 -6.57 7.90 -12.86
N ARG A 47 -6.06 6.98 -12.03
CA ARG A 47 -6.14 5.52 -12.25
C ARG A 47 -6.87 4.82 -11.10
N PRO A 48 -8.19 4.53 -11.21
CA PRO A 48 -8.99 3.99 -10.10
C PRO A 48 -8.42 2.70 -9.48
N ASP A 49 -7.79 1.87 -10.31
CA ASP A 49 -7.11 0.62 -9.94
C ASP A 49 -5.85 0.84 -9.07
N LEU A 50 -5.20 1.99 -9.20
CA LEU A 50 -4.02 2.37 -8.41
C LEU A 50 -4.35 3.36 -7.29
N VAL A 51 -5.47 4.09 -7.39
CA VAL A 51 -5.95 5.01 -6.36
C VAL A 51 -6.14 4.29 -5.03
N GLN A 52 -6.69 3.07 -5.04
CA GLN A 52 -6.86 2.27 -3.80
C GLN A 52 -5.54 1.91 -3.11
N LEU A 53 -4.44 1.77 -3.85
CA LEU A 53 -3.10 1.51 -3.30
C LEU A 53 -2.42 2.78 -2.79
N MET A 54 -2.88 3.94 -3.23
CA MET A 54 -2.32 5.25 -2.89
C MET A 54 -3.13 5.99 -1.82
N GLU A 55 -4.27 5.43 -1.41
CA GLU A 55 -5.13 6.03 -0.42
C GLU A 55 -4.45 6.07 0.95
N LYS A 56 -4.38 7.27 1.51
CA LYS A 56 -3.99 7.49 2.91
C LYS A 56 -5.06 6.87 3.79
N MET A 57 -4.70 5.86 4.59
CA MET A 57 -5.67 5.19 5.45
C MET A 57 -5.66 5.78 6.86
N PRO A 58 -6.83 6.08 7.46
CA PRO A 58 -6.88 6.42 8.87
C PRO A 58 -6.44 5.22 9.73
N HIS A 59 -5.65 5.49 10.78
CA HIS A 59 -5.17 4.48 11.70
C HIS A 59 -5.47 4.91 13.15
N ARG A 60 -6.05 4.01 13.94
CA ARG A 60 -6.20 4.18 15.38
C ARG A 60 -5.05 3.48 16.09
N CYS A 61 -4.14 4.27 16.65
CA CYS A 61 -3.01 3.79 17.42
C CYS A 61 -3.46 3.13 18.72
N LYS A 62 -2.60 2.26 19.29
CA LYS A 62 -2.88 1.52 20.54
C LYS A 62 -3.05 2.41 21.77
N ASP A 63 -2.41 3.58 21.77
CA ASP A 63 -2.53 4.62 22.79
C ASP A 63 -3.81 5.47 22.65
N GLY A 64 -4.63 5.21 21.62
CA GLY A 64 -5.84 5.97 21.33
C GLY A 64 -5.63 7.14 20.36
N SER A 65 -4.40 7.44 19.96
CA SER A 65 -4.09 8.48 18.98
C SER A 65 -4.63 8.14 17.57
N LEU A 66 -4.90 9.17 16.76
CA LEU A 66 -5.35 9.00 15.38
C LEU A 66 -4.23 9.41 14.41
N GLY A 67 -3.69 8.43 13.70
CA GLY A 67 -2.63 8.60 12.72
C GLY A 67 -3.10 8.35 11.29
N VAL A 68 -2.17 8.52 10.35
CA VAL A 68 -2.37 8.22 8.94
C VAL A 68 -1.35 7.17 8.50
N SER A 69 -1.86 6.11 7.88
CA SER A 69 -1.08 5.03 7.28
C SER A 69 -0.85 5.31 5.80
N LEU A 70 0.41 5.23 5.38
CA LEU A 70 0.84 5.43 4.00
C LEU A 70 1.31 4.10 3.40
N PHE A 71 1.07 3.90 2.11
CA PHE A 71 1.58 2.74 1.38
C PHE A 71 3.11 2.73 1.41
N VAL A 72 3.69 1.56 1.68
CA VAL A 72 5.15 1.37 1.73
C VAL A 72 5.65 0.30 0.77
N GLY A 73 4.77 -0.49 0.17
CA GLY A 73 5.15 -1.52 -0.80
C GLY A 73 4.31 -2.78 -0.68
N PHE A 74 4.82 -3.86 -1.28
CA PHE A 74 4.18 -5.17 -1.28
C PHE A 74 5.01 -6.18 -0.49
N LYS A 75 4.34 -7.11 0.19
CA LYS A 75 4.96 -8.29 0.80
C LYS A 75 4.38 -9.54 0.19
N LYS A 76 5.23 -10.46 -0.25
CA LYS A 76 4.81 -11.78 -0.74
C LYS A 76 3.99 -12.49 0.33
N ALA A 77 2.77 -12.92 -0.01
CA ALA A 77 2.00 -13.84 0.81
C ALA A 77 2.70 -15.20 0.77
N GLN A 78 2.85 -15.83 1.95
CA GLN A 78 3.44 -17.15 2.07
C GLN A 78 2.50 -18.22 1.54
#